data_AF-A0A250JQG7-F1
#
_entry.id   AF-A0A250JQG7-F1
#
_cell.length_a   1.000
_cell.length_b   1.000
_cell.length_c   1.000
_cell.angle_alpha   90.00
_cell.angle_beta   90.00
_cell.angle_gamma   90.00
#
_symmetry.space_group_name_H-M   'P 1'
#
loop_
_entity.id
_entity.type
_entity.pdbx_description
1 polymer ?
#
loop_
_entity_poly.entity_id
_entity_poly.type
_entity_poly.pdbx_seq_one_letter_code
_entity_poly.pdbx_strand_id
1 'polypeptide(L)'
;MEPTIPHQGADGFGALFSEFTAQARRLVRAEVSLARTELRAEARKASAGARLLAGGGVVLLLGALTFVAFLVAALAEALPLWASALIVAVVLLAVGGGVAWSGLQRMKQVHGPERTIQTLKEDGQWASRTAHAMKSQIHGHA
;
A
#
# COMPACT_ATOMS: atom_id res chain seq x y z
N MET A 1 -68.50 -14.74 -24.35
CA MET A 1 -67.68 -13.53 -24.52
C MET A 1 -66.30 -13.82 -23.97
N GLU A 2 -65.27 -13.50 -24.75
CA GLU A 2 -63.87 -13.92 -24.65
C GLU A 2 -63.15 -13.65 -23.31
N PRO A 3 -62.13 -14.46 -22.96
CA PRO A 3 -61.19 -14.15 -21.89
C PRO A 3 -60.14 -13.12 -22.38
N THR A 4 -59.99 -12.01 -21.66
CA THR A 4 -58.96 -11.00 -21.92
C THR A 4 -57.64 -11.36 -21.22
N ILE A 5 -56.63 -11.77 -21.99
CA ILE A 5 -55.27 -12.02 -21.50
C ILE A 5 -54.56 -10.66 -21.27
N PRO A 6 -53.95 -10.42 -20.09
CA PRO A 6 -53.26 -9.16 -19.78
C PRO A 6 -51.90 -9.02 -20.51
N HIS A 7 -51.54 -7.78 -20.82
CA HIS A 7 -50.35 -7.37 -21.56
C HIS A 7 -49.03 -7.77 -20.85
N GLN A 8 -48.28 -8.73 -21.43
CA GLN A 8 -47.04 -9.31 -20.83
C GLN A 8 -45.72 -9.05 -21.61
N GLY A 9 -45.68 -8.10 -22.56
CA GLY A 9 -44.50 -7.94 -23.43
C GLY A 9 -43.41 -6.98 -22.94
N ALA A 10 -43.80 -5.80 -22.45
CA ALA A 10 -42.87 -4.67 -22.21
C ALA A 10 -42.44 -4.53 -20.74
N ASP A 11 -43.33 -4.84 -19.80
CA ASP A 11 -43.07 -4.66 -18.36
C ASP A 11 -42.20 -5.80 -17.78
N GLY A 12 -42.32 -7.03 -18.32
CA GLY A 12 -41.57 -8.20 -17.83
C GLY A 12 -40.07 -8.14 -18.12
N PHE A 13 -39.68 -7.71 -19.33
CA PHE A 13 -38.27 -7.62 -19.71
C PHE A 13 -37.53 -6.50 -18.96
N GLY A 14 -38.19 -5.34 -18.79
CA GLY A 14 -37.67 -4.22 -18.01
C GLY A 14 -37.53 -4.57 -16.52
N ALA A 15 -38.48 -5.31 -15.95
CA ALA A 15 -38.42 -5.78 -14.57
C ALA A 15 -37.25 -6.75 -14.33
N LEU A 16 -37.06 -7.74 -15.22
CA LEU A 16 -35.96 -8.71 -15.12
C LEU A 16 -34.58 -8.04 -15.26
N PHE A 17 -34.44 -7.10 -16.20
CA PHE A 17 -33.20 -6.34 -16.36
C PHE A 17 -32.88 -5.47 -15.14
N SER A 18 -33.90 -4.82 -14.56
CA SER A 18 -33.79 -4.05 -13.32
C SER A 18 -33.33 -4.92 -12.16
N GLU A 19 -33.87 -6.13 -12.05
CA GLU A 19 -33.57 -7.08 -10.98
C GLU A 19 -32.16 -7.67 -11.11
N PHE A 20 -31.72 -8.04 -12.33
CA PHE A 20 -30.34 -8.46 -12.58
C PHE A 20 -29.34 -7.34 -12.25
N THR A 21 -29.63 -6.10 -12.67
CA THR A 21 -28.80 -4.93 -12.36
C THR A 21 -28.76 -4.64 -10.85
N ALA A 22 -29.87 -4.88 -10.15
CA ALA A 22 -29.92 -4.78 -8.68
C ALA A 22 -29.05 -5.86 -8.02
N GLN A 23 -29.07 -7.10 -8.51
CA GLN A 23 -28.24 -8.20 -8.01
C GLN A 23 -26.75 -7.97 -8.26
N ALA A 24 -26.38 -7.55 -9.47
CA ALA A 24 -25.00 -7.19 -9.80
C ALA A 24 -24.47 -6.07 -8.88
N ARG A 25 -25.28 -5.03 -8.63
CA ARG A 25 -24.95 -3.96 -7.67
C ARG A 25 -24.79 -4.46 -6.24
N ARG A 26 -25.59 -5.44 -5.81
CA ARG A 26 -25.47 -6.06 -4.49
C ARG A 26 -24.18 -6.88 -4.36
N LEU A 27 -23.83 -7.67 -5.38
CA LEU A 27 -22.60 -8.46 -5.40
C LEU A 27 -21.35 -7.58 -5.35
N VAL A 28 -21.27 -6.57 -6.21
CA VAL A 28 -20.14 -5.62 -6.22
C VAL A 28 -19.99 -4.93 -4.86
N ARG A 29 -21.11 -4.52 -4.25
CA ARG A 29 -21.08 -3.90 -2.92
C ARG A 29 -20.64 -4.88 -1.83
N ALA A 30 -21.03 -6.14 -1.93
CA ALA A 30 -20.60 -7.20 -1.02
C ALA A 30 -19.09 -7.43 -1.14
N GLU A 31 -18.56 -7.57 -2.36
CA GLU A 31 -17.13 -7.77 -2.60
C GLU A 31 -16.29 -6.60 -2.07
N VAL A 32 -16.71 -5.37 -2.33
CA VAL A 32 -16.06 -4.16 -1.79
C VAL A 32 -16.14 -4.13 -0.27
N SER A 33 -17.28 -4.53 0.32
CA SER A 33 -17.41 -4.59 1.78
C SER A 33 -16.49 -5.65 2.39
N LEU A 34 -16.36 -6.80 1.74
CA LEU A 34 -15.49 -7.88 2.17
C LEU A 34 -14.02 -7.45 2.08
N ALA A 35 -13.60 -6.94 0.92
CA ALA A 35 -12.26 -6.42 0.70
C ALA A 35 -11.91 -5.31 1.71
N ARG A 36 -12.84 -4.38 1.98
CA ARG A 36 -12.63 -3.35 3.02
C ARG A 36 -12.45 -3.96 4.42
N THR A 37 -13.16 -5.04 4.73
CA THR A 37 -13.10 -5.69 6.04
C THR A 37 -11.77 -6.41 6.21
N GLU A 38 -11.33 -7.14 5.19
CA GLU A 38 -10.03 -7.81 5.16
C GLU A 38 -8.88 -6.81 5.21
N LEU A 39 -8.92 -5.74 4.41
CA LEU A 39 -7.94 -4.66 4.45
C LEU A 39 -7.86 -4.00 5.83
N ARG A 40 -9.01 -3.79 6.50
CA ARG A 40 -9.03 -3.25 7.88
C ARG A 40 -8.45 -4.22 8.89
N ALA A 41 -8.73 -5.51 8.76
CA ALA A 41 -8.17 -6.54 9.63
C ALA A 41 -6.65 -6.59 9.48
N GLU A 42 -6.15 -6.53 8.24
CA GLU A 42 -4.72 -6.55 7.96
C GLU A 42 -4.03 -5.26 8.41
N ALA A 43 -4.65 -4.10 8.18
CA ALA A 43 -4.16 -2.82 8.69
C ALA A 43 -4.11 -2.77 10.23
N ARG A 44 -5.05 -3.42 10.93
CA ARG A 44 -5.03 -3.51 12.40
C ARG A 44 -3.87 -4.36 12.91
N LYS A 45 -3.56 -5.49 12.26
CA LYS A 45 -2.39 -6.31 12.60
C LYS A 45 -1.10 -5.55 12.35
N ALA A 46 -0.96 -4.94 11.17
CA ALA A 46 0.19 -4.13 10.81
C ALA A 46 0.41 -2.96 11.80
N SER A 47 -0.65 -2.25 12.17
CA SER A 47 -0.57 -1.13 13.13
C SER A 47 -0.29 -1.57 14.57
N ALA A 48 -0.70 -2.76 14.99
CA ALA A 48 -0.29 -3.31 16.29
C ALA A 48 1.23 -3.58 16.31
N GLY A 49 1.77 -4.20 15.25
CA GLY A 49 3.20 -4.39 15.09
C GLY A 49 3.97 -3.07 15.04
N ALA A 50 3.48 -2.09 14.29
CA ALA A 50 4.09 -0.77 14.17
C ALA A 50 4.17 -0.04 15.52
N ARG A 51 3.13 -0.14 16.36
CA ARG A 51 3.16 0.46 17.71
C ARG A 51 4.20 -0.18 18.62
N LEU A 52 4.31 -1.51 18.60
CA LEU A 52 5.33 -2.23 19.38
C LEU A 52 6.74 -1.87 18.91
N LEU A 53 6.97 -1.82 17.59
CA LEU A 53 8.26 -1.40 17.04
C LEU A 53 8.57 0.06 17.35
N ALA A 54 7.59 0.96 17.29
CA ALA A 54 7.77 2.36 17.66
C ALA A 54 8.12 2.49 19.16
N GLY A 55 7.36 1.84 20.04
CA GLY A 55 7.61 1.87 21.48
C GLY A 55 8.96 1.24 21.86
N GLY A 56 9.24 0.05 21.37
CA GLY A 56 10.52 -0.62 21.56
C GLY A 56 11.69 0.17 20.96
N GLY A 57 11.49 0.78 19.80
CA GLY A 57 12.47 1.66 19.15
C GLY A 57 12.83 2.87 20.01
N VAL A 58 11.86 3.50 20.67
CA VAL A 58 12.12 4.60 21.62
C VAL A 58 12.95 4.12 22.81
N VAL A 59 12.59 2.97 23.40
CA VAL A 59 13.33 2.41 24.55
C VAL A 59 14.77 2.06 24.15
N LEU A 60 14.97 1.40 23.01
CA LEU A 60 16.29 1.08 22.48
C LEU A 60 17.10 2.34 22.14
N LEU A 61 16.46 3.39 21.61
CA LEU A 61 17.10 4.67 21.34
C LEU A 61 17.61 5.32 22.63
N LEU A 62 16.77 5.38 23.66
CA LEU A 62 17.16 5.90 24.97
C LEU A 62 18.32 5.08 25.56
N GLY A 63 18.21 3.75 25.53
CA GLY A 63 19.29 2.85 25.97
C GLY A 63 20.59 3.06 25.21
N ALA A 64 20.53 3.25 23.89
CA ALA A 64 21.70 3.54 23.07
C ALA A 64 22.33 4.89 23.44
N LEU A 65 21.54 5.95 23.62
CA LEU A 65 22.04 7.27 24.05
C LEU A 65 22.72 7.19 25.44
N THR A 66 22.10 6.51 26.39
CA THR A 66 22.68 6.28 27.72
C THR A 66 23.97 5.46 27.62
N PHE A 67 24.01 4.45 26.75
CA PHE A 67 25.20 3.64 26.53
C PHE A 67 26.35 4.45 25.90
N VAL A 68 26.06 5.34 24.96
CA VAL A 68 27.05 6.27 24.41
C VAL A 68 27.61 7.18 25.50
N ALA A 69 26.75 7.76 26.35
CA ALA A 69 27.19 8.55 27.49
C ALA A 69 28.06 7.75 28.47
N PHE A 70 27.69 6.49 28.73
CA PHE A 70 28.48 5.55 29.53
C PHE A 70 29.87 5.31 28.93
N LEU A 71 29.96 5.04 27.61
CA LEU A 71 31.26 4.85 26.95
C LEU A 71 32.14 6.09 27.04
N VAL A 72 31.56 7.28 26.83
CA VAL A 72 32.28 8.53 26.96
C VAL A 72 32.79 8.73 28.38
N ALA A 73 31.95 8.49 29.40
CA ALA A 73 32.33 8.60 30.79
C ALA A 73 33.41 7.59 31.18
N ALA A 74 33.28 6.33 30.74
CA ALA A 74 34.26 5.27 31.01
C ALA A 74 35.63 5.60 30.39
N LEU A 75 35.67 6.15 29.17
CA LEU A 75 36.92 6.60 28.54
C LEU A 75 37.47 7.87 29.21
N ALA A 76 36.62 8.73 29.76
CA ALA A 76 37.02 9.96 30.42
C ALA A 76 37.82 9.72 31.73
N GLU A 77 37.79 8.51 32.29
CA GLU A 77 38.68 8.10 33.39
C GLU A 77 40.16 8.01 32.94
N ALA A 78 40.42 7.75 31.65
CA ALA A 78 41.77 7.59 31.11
C ALA A 78 42.24 8.81 30.29
N LEU A 79 41.33 9.60 29.74
CA LEU A 79 41.60 10.69 28.80
C LEU A 79 40.70 11.90 29.10
N PRO A 80 41.05 13.12 28.64
CA PRO A 80 40.15 14.27 28.74
C PRO A 80 38.81 14.01 28.06
N LEU A 81 37.72 14.52 28.66
CA LEU A 81 36.34 14.31 28.21
C LEU A 81 36.14 14.60 26.71
N TRP A 82 36.77 15.65 26.18
CA TRP A 82 36.66 16.02 24.76
C TRP A 82 37.25 14.96 23.83
N ALA A 83 38.35 14.31 24.22
CA ALA A 83 39.00 13.27 23.43
C ALA A 83 38.18 11.98 23.47
N SER A 84 37.65 11.62 24.64
CA SER A 84 36.75 10.47 24.82
C SER A 84 35.49 10.60 23.95
N ALA A 85 34.85 11.77 23.99
CA ALA A 85 33.67 12.06 23.17
C ALA A 85 33.98 11.95 21.67
N LEU A 86 35.13 12.48 21.22
CA LEU A 86 35.54 12.44 19.81
C LEU A 86 35.78 11.00 19.33
N ILE A 87 36.47 10.18 20.13
CA ILE A 87 36.75 8.77 19.79
C ILE A 87 35.44 8.00 19.62
N VAL A 88 34.53 8.10 20.60
CA VAL A 88 33.23 7.41 20.54
C VAL A 88 32.41 7.89 19.34
N ALA A 89 32.41 9.20 19.06
CA ALA A 89 31.71 9.76 17.91
C ALA A 89 32.25 9.21 16.57
N VAL A 90 33.57 9.15 16.39
CA VAL A 90 34.18 8.61 15.17
C VAL A 90 33.84 7.14 14.97
N VAL A 91 33.90 6.33 16.03
CA VAL A 91 33.53 4.90 15.96
C VAL A 91 32.07 4.74 15.55
N LEU A 92 31.15 5.50 16.15
CA LEU A 92 29.72 5.45 15.81
C LEU A 92 29.46 5.92 14.38
N LEU A 93 30.14 6.97 13.90
CA LEU A 93 30.02 7.45 12.53
C LEU A 93 30.53 6.42 11.52
N ALA A 94 31.62 5.72 11.82
CA ALA A 94 32.15 4.67 10.96
C ALA A 94 31.17 3.49 10.84
N VAL A 95 30.66 3.00 11.97
CA VAL A 95 29.68 1.91 12.00
C VAL A 95 28.36 2.33 11.36
N GLY A 96 27.80 3.47 11.77
CA GLY A 96 26.55 4.00 11.26
C GLY A 96 26.62 4.33 9.78
N GLY A 97 27.72 4.94 9.33
CA GLY A 97 27.99 5.19 7.91
C GLY A 97 28.05 3.90 7.10
N GLY A 98 28.71 2.86 7.60
CA GLY A 98 28.76 1.55 6.96
C GLY A 98 27.39 0.87 6.82
N VAL A 99 26.59 0.88 7.89
CA VAL A 99 25.22 0.34 7.88
C VAL A 99 24.33 1.13 6.91
N ALA A 100 24.35 2.47 6.99
CA ALA A 100 23.57 3.34 6.12
C ALA A 100 23.94 3.14 4.64
N TRP A 101 25.24 3.04 4.36
CA TRP A 101 25.74 2.75 3.01
C TRP A 101 25.22 1.39 2.51
N SER A 102 25.34 0.33 3.31
CA SER A 102 24.84 -1.01 2.94
C SER A 102 23.34 -1.00 2.66
N GLY A 103 22.55 -0.30 3.49
CA GLY A 103 21.13 -0.11 3.28
C GLY A 103 20.83 0.59 1.96
N LEU A 104 21.54 1.68 1.67
CA LEU A 104 21.37 2.44 0.43
C LEU A 104 21.71 1.60 -0.81
N GLN A 105 22.76 0.77 -0.74
CA GLN A 105 23.11 -0.16 -1.81
C GLN A 105 22.03 -1.22 -2.05
N ARG A 106 21.44 -1.77 -0.99
CA ARG A 106 20.35 -2.74 -1.10
C ARG A 106 19.09 -2.11 -1.68
N MET A 107 18.74 -0.89 -1.29
CA MET A 107 17.57 -0.18 -1.84
C MET A 107 17.72 0.10 -3.33
N LYS A 108 18.93 0.39 -3.80
CA LYS A 108 19.22 0.55 -5.24
C LYS A 108 19.00 -0.72 -6.06
N GLN A 109 19.01 -1.89 -5.43
CA GLN A 109 18.82 -3.19 -6.08
C GLN A 109 17.35 -3.66 -6.09
N VAL A 110 16.45 -2.95 -5.40
CA VAL A 110 15.02 -3.29 -5.40
C VAL A 110 14.37 -2.72 -6.65
N HIS A 111 14.09 -3.57 -7.64
CA HIS A 111 13.24 -3.22 -8.78
C HIS A 111 11.76 -3.38 -8.38
N GLY A 112 10.92 -2.42 -8.78
CA GLY A 112 9.47 -2.48 -8.55
C GLY A 112 8.81 -3.67 -9.30
N PRO A 113 7.53 -3.97 -9.03
CA PRO A 113 6.82 -5.06 -9.70
C PRO A 113 6.52 -4.70 -11.17
N GLU A 114 7.53 -4.84 -12.03
CA GLU A 114 7.48 -4.45 -13.45
C GLU A 114 6.33 -5.11 -14.19
N ARG A 115 6.07 -6.40 -13.90
CA ARG A 115 4.99 -7.18 -14.52
C ARG A 115 3.61 -6.61 -14.20
N THR A 116 3.35 -6.28 -12.95
CA THR A 116 2.06 -5.69 -12.53
C THR A 116 1.86 -4.32 -13.15
N ILE A 117 2.91 -3.49 -13.20
CA ILE A 117 2.85 -2.16 -13.82
C ILE A 117 2.62 -2.29 -15.34
N GLN A 118 3.23 -3.29 -15.97
CA GLN A 118 3.07 -3.55 -17.39
C GLN A 118 1.64 -4.01 -17.73
N THR A 119 1.10 -4.98 -17.00
CA THR A 119 -0.28 -5.45 -17.20
C THR A 119 -1.30 -4.32 -17.05
N LEU A 120 -1.16 -3.48 -16.02
CA LEU A 120 -2.06 -2.32 -15.82
C LEU A 120 -1.97 -1.28 -16.96
N LYS A 121 -0.78 -1.08 -17.54
CA LYS A 121 -0.62 -0.22 -18.72
C LYS A 121 -1.29 -0.82 -19.95
N GLU A 122 -1.12 -2.12 -20.16
CA GLU A 122 -1.72 -2.85 -21.29
C GLU A 122 -3.25 -2.81 -21.19
N ASP A 123 -3.81 -3.06 -20.01
CA ASP A 123 -5.25 -3.01 -19.74
C ASP A 123 -5.82 -1.60 -19.95
N GLY A 124 -5.13 -0.56 -19.47
CA GLY A 124 -5.54 0.83 -19.69
C GLY A 124 -5.51 1.24 -21.16
N GLN A 125 -4.50 0.79 -21.92
CA GLN A 125 -4.40 1.04 -23.36
C GLN A 125 -5.45 0.26 -24.14
N TRP A 126 -5.81 -0.95 -23.70
CA TRP A 126 -6.90 -1.71 -24.31
C TRP A 126 -8.26 -1.01 -24.09
N ALA A 127 -8.53 -0.52 -22.88
CA ALA A 127 -9.75 0.21 -22.57
C ALA A 127 -9.91 1.51 -23.40
N SER A 128 -8.83 2.29 -23.58
CA SER A 128 -8.88 3.55 -24.34
C SER A 128 -9.04 3.35 -25.84
N ARG A 129 -8.41 2.31 -26.41
CA ARG A 129 -8.59 1.94 -27.84
C ARG A 129 -10.02 1.55 -28.13
N THR A 130 -10.63 0.75 -27.27
CA THR A 130 -12.02 0.30 -27.42
C THR A 130 -12.99 1.48 -27.33
N ALA A 131 -12.76 2.43 -26.42
CA ALA A 131 -13.55 3.66 -26.32
C ALA A 131 -13.46 4.53 -27.60
N HIS A 132 -12.27 4.64 -28.19
CA HIS A 132 -12.06 5.39 -29.44
C HIS A 132 -12.71 4.73 -30.66
N ALA A 133 -12.61 3.40 -30.78
CA ALA A 133 -13.23 2.64 -31.87
C ALA A 133 -14.76 2.68 -31.82
N MET A 134 -15.33 2.69 -30.61
CA MET A 134 -16.78 2.81 -30.44
C MET A 134 -17.27 4.22 -30.81
N LYS A 135 -16.49 5.26 -30.52
CA LYS A 135 -16.82 6.64 -30.89
C LYS A 135 -16.82 6.87 -32.41
N SER A 136 -15.90 6.24 -33.15
CA SER A 136 -15.83 6.39 -34.61
C SER A 136 -16.95 5.64 -35.34
N GLN A 137 -17.37 4.46 -34.86
CA GLN A 137 -18.51 3.75 -35.44
C GLN A 137 -19.82 4.53 -35.32
N ILE A 138 -20.03 5.26 -34.21
CA ILE A 138 -21.26 6.04 -34.01
C ILE A 138 -21.36 7.24 -34.95
N HIS A 139 -20.23 7.82 -35.37
CA HIS A 139 -20.22 9.00 -36.26
C HIS A 139 -20.11 8.65 -37.75
N GLY A 140 -19.88 7.38 -38.12
CA GLY A 140 -19.77 6.94 -39.52
C GLY A 140 -21.09 6.51 -40.17
N HIS A 141 -22.19 6.46 -39.39
CA HIS A 141 -23.52 6.02 -39.84
C HIS A 141 -24.58 7.15 -39.81
N ALA A 142 -24.17 8.41 -39.69
CA ALA A 142 -25.03 9.60 -39.81
C ALA A 142 -24.71 10.35 -41.11
#